data_AF-A0A1F9S774-F1
#
_entry.id   AF-A0A1F9S774-F1
#
_cell.length_a   1.000
_cell.length_b   1.000
_cell.length_c   1.000
_cell.angle_alpha   90.00
_cell.angle_beta   90.00
_cell.angle_gamma   90.00
#
_symmetry.space_group_name_H-M   'P 1'
#
loop_
_entity.id
_entity.type
_entity.pdbx_description
1 polymer ?
#
loop_
_entity_poly.entity_id
_entity_poly.type
_entity_poly.pdbx_seq_one_letter_code
_entity_poly.pdbx_strand_id
1 'polypeptide(L)'
;MTQAKIVKETEADLEQLISDYGPSKYNDIVRAMQWARHLRRQEEFRAIPMAELIDRSLFDVVSGTIKVPEIEEAVKKDQEIEEKLSTKRSDEPRKPRKEASEKPAKE
;
A
#
# COMPACT_ATOMS: atom_id res chain seq x y z
N MET A 1 -5.77 -27.10 -0.56
CA MET A 1 -5.09 -25.80 -0.71
C MET A 1 -5.01 -25.48 -2.19
N THR A 2 -6.02 -24.78 -2.70
CA THR A 2 -6.08 -24.34 -4.10
C THR A 2 -5.34 -23.01 -4.19
N GLN A 3 -4.09 -23.04 -4.65
CA GLN A 3 -3.42 -21.82 -5.09
C GLN A 3 -4.19 -21.30 -6.29
N ALA A 4 -4.84 -20.15 -6.13
CA ALA A 4 -5.47 -19.43 -7.22
C ALA A 4 -4.37 -19.12 -8.24
N LYS A 5 -4.46 -19.73 -9.42
CA LYS A 5 -3.81 -19.25 -10.62
C LYS A 5 -4.33 -17.82 -10.85
N ILE A 6 -3.59 -16.83 -10.38
CA ILE A 6 -3.75 -15.45 -10.85
C ILE A 6 -3.28 -15.51 -12.30
N VAL A 7 -4.28 -15.43 -13.18
CA VAL A 7 -4.16 -15.73 -14.60
C VAL A 7 -3.23 -14.71 -15.23
N LYS A 8 -2.20 -15.21 -15.90
CA LYS A 8 -1.13 -14.48 -16.60
C LYS A 8 -1.61 -13.69 -17.84
N GLU A 9 -2.92 -13.45 -17.96
CA GLU A 9 -3.55 -12.74 -19.08
C GLU A 9 -3.55 -11.22 -18.88
N THR A 10 -3.23 -10.72 -17.69
CA THR A 10 -3.30 -9.29 -17.34
C THR A 10 -2.09 -8.45 -17.75
N GLU A 11 -0.89 -9.04 -17.87
CA GLU A 11 0.34 -8.28 -18.15
C GLU A 11 0.36 -7.68 -19.56
N ALA A 12 -0.05 -8.45 -20.58
CA ALA A 12 -0.08 -7.98 -21.97
C ALA A 12 -1.14 -6.90 -22.22
N ASP A 13 -2.20 -6.89 -21.41
CA ASP A 13 -3.29 -5.91 -21.50
C ASP A 13 -2.91 -4.58 -20.83
N LEU A 14 -2.18 -4.63 -19.70
CA LEU A 14 -1.83 -3.44 -18.93
C LEU A 14 -0.85 -2.51 -19.65
N GLU A 15 0.21 -3.06 -20.28
CA GLU A 15 1.20 -2.24 -21.00
C GLU A 15 0.58 -1.47 -22.16
N GLN A 16 -0.34 -2.13 -22.88
CA GLN A 16 -1.09 -1.53 -23.99
C GLN A 16 -2.06 -0.47 -23.47
N LEU A 17 -2.83 -0.80 -22.43
CA LEU A 17 -3.75 0.11 -21.77
C LEU A 17 -3.07 1.38 -21.26
N ILE A 18 -1.85 1.30 -20.72
CA ILE A 18 -1.05 2.45 -20.26
C ILE A 18 -0.51 3.26 -21.45
N SER A 19 -0.10 2.60 -22.53
CA SER A 19 0.46 3.25 -23.73
C SER A 19 -0.60 4.07 -24.48
N ASP A 20 -1.83 3.55 -24.54
CA ASP A 20 -2.97 4.22 -25.16
C ASP A 20 -3.63 5.25 -24.21
N TYR A 21 -3.16 5.33 -22.96
CA TYR A 21 -3.77 6.17 -21.93
C TYR A 21 -3.45 7.65 -22.11
N GLY A 22 -4.51 8.46 -22.01
CA GLY A 22 -4.48 9.89 -22.33
C GLY A 22 -3.64 10.76 -21.37
N PRO A 23 -3.74 12.09 -21.49
CA PRO A 23 -2.93 13.05 -20.73
C PRO A 23 -3.11 12.97 -19.21
N SER A 24 -4.16 12.30 -18.71
CA SER A 24 -4.38 12.07 -17.28
C SER A 24 -3.48 10.99 -16.67
N LYS A 25 -2.72 10.23 -17.48
CA LYS A 25 -1.90 9.09 -17.07
C LYS A 25 -1.07 9.31 -15.81
N TYR A 26 -0.45 10.48 -15.66
CA TYR A 26 0.39 10.75 -14.49
C TYR A 26 -0.41 10.87 -13.20
N ASN A 27 -1.59 11.50 -13.27
CA ASN A 27 -2.51 11.57 -12.12
C ASN A 27 -3.06 10.18 -11.78
N ASP A 28 -3.33 9.37 -12.80
CA ASP A 28 -3.89 8.03 -12.64
C ASP A 28 -2.86 7.03 -12.09
N ILE A 29 -1.57 7.18 -12.42
CA ILE A 29 -0.48 6.45 -11.76
C ILE A 29 -0.42 6.79 -10.27
N VAL A 30 -0.52 8.07 -9.91
CA VAL A 30 -0.53 8.49 -8.50
C VAL A 30 -1.74 7.89 -7.76
N ARG A 31 -2.92 7.92 -8.39
CA ARG A 31 -4.14 7.31 -7.85
C ARG A 31 -4.01 5.79 -7.68
N ALA A 32 -3.40 5.10 -8.65
CA ALA A 32 -3.13 3.67 -8.54
C ALA A 32 -2.18 3.35 -7.37
N MET A 33 -1.14 4.15 -7.15
CA MET A 33 -0.24 3.98 -6.00
C MET A 33 -0.96 4.21 -4.67
N GLN A 34 -1.83 5.21 -4.60
CA GLN A 34 -2.68 5.47 -3.44
C GLN A 34 -3.62 4.30 -3.18
N TRP A 35 -4.23 3.75 -4.23
CA TRP A 35 -5.10 2.59 -4.15
C TRP A 35 -4.34 1.32 -3.69
N ALA A 36 -3.15 1.05 -4.23
CA ALA A 36 -2.32 -0.07 -3.80
C ALA A 36 -1.97 0.01 -2.30
N ARG A 37 -1.66 1.22 -1.82
CA ARG A 37 -1.38 1.46 -0.40
C ARG A 37 -2.62 1.21 0.48
N HIS A 38 -3.80 1.59 -0.02
CA HIS A 38 -5.06 1.29 0.64
C HIS A 38 -5.32 -0.22 0.72
N LEU A 39 -5.21 -0.93 -0.40
CA LEU A 39 -5.39 -2.38 -0.47
C LEU A 39 -4.49 -3.10 0.53
N ARG A 40 -3.22 -2.71 0.63
CA ARG A 40 -2.23 -3.29 1.57
C ARG A 40 -2.68 -3.32 3.04
N ARG A 41 -3.63 -2.46 3.43
CA ARG A 41 -4.19 -2.39 4.79
C ARG A 41 -5.33 -3.37 5.03
N GLN A 42 -5.99 -3.81 3.98
CA GLN A 42 -7.07 -4.79 4.07
C GLN A 42 -6.47 -6.18 4.31
N GLU A 43 -7.15 -6.98 5.13
CA GLU A 43 -6.64 -8.26 5.59
C GLU A 43 -6.37 -9.23 4.42
N GLU A 44 -7.23 -9.20 3.41
CA GLU A 44 -7.18 -10.04 2.21
C GLU A 44 -5.92 -9.80 1.36
N PHE A 45 -5.38 -8.58 1.40
CA PHE A 45 -4.25 -8.15 0.57
C PHE A 45 -2.94 -7.99 1.35
N ARG A 46 -2.98 -8.18 2.69
CA ARG A 46 -1.81 -8.01 3.57
C ARG A 46 -0.67 -8.99 3.28
N ALA A 47 -0.96 -10.14 2.66
CA ALA A 47 0.07 -11.10 2.27
C ALA A 47 0.65 -10.83 0.87
N ILE A 48 -0.02 -10.02 0.05
CA ILE A 48 0.34 -9.82 -1.36
C ILE A 48 1.51 -8.83 -1.49
N PRO A 49 2.58 -9.17 -2.24
CA PRO A 49 3.70 -8.26 -2.49
C PRO A 49 3.26 -6.89 -3.02
N MET A 50 3.96 -5.83 -2.63
CA MET A 50 3.58 -4.47 -3.04
C MET A 50 3.63 -4.30 -4.57
N ALA A 51 4.56 -4.96 -5.26
CA ALA A 51 4.62 -4.93 -6.72
C ALA A 51 3.32 -5.45 -7.37
N GLU A 52 2.85 -6.62 -6.93
CA GLU A 52 1.59 -7.20 -7.42
C GLU A 52 0.37 -6.32 -7.10
N LEU A 53 0.37 -5.63 -5.95
CA LEU A 53 -0.68 -4.66 -5.63
C LEU A 53 -0.65 -3.43 -6.54
N ILE A 54 0.55 -2.98 -6.95
CA ILE A 54 0.71 -1.86 -7.87
C ILE A 54 0.18 -2.24 -9.25
N ASP A 55 0.55 -3.41 -9.77
CA ASP A 55 0.08 -3.88 -11.08
C ASP A 55 -1.45 -4.01 -11.11
N ARG A 56 -2.03 -4.61 -10.07
CA ARG A 56 -3.48 -4.69 -9.90
C ARG A 56 -4.13 -3.31 -9.82
N SER A 57 -3.56 -2.39 -9.06
CA SER A 57 -4.14 -1.06 -8.88
C SER A 57 -4.05 -0.22 -10.15
N LEU A 58 -2.97 -0.35 -10.92
CA LEU A 58 -2.85 0.27 -12.24
C LEU A 58 -3.94 -0.25 -13.18
N PHE A 59 -4.16 -1.57 -13.20
CA PHE A 59 -5.24 -2.17 -13.97
C PHE A 59 -6.61 -1.64 -13.53
N ASP A 60 -6.91 -1.63 -12.23
CA ASP A 60 -8.21 -1.18 -11.70
C ASP A 60 -8.51 0.27 -12.14
N VAL A 61 -7.53 1.16 -12.06
CA VAL A 61 -7.67 2.58 -12.41
C VAL A 61 -7.81 2.77 -13.92
N VAL A 62 -6.95 2.12 -14.69
CA VAL A 62 -6.92 2.30 -16.15
C VAL A 62 -8.13 1.67 -16.83
N SER A 63 -8.58 0.51 -16.33
CA SER A 63 -9.81 -0.15 -16.79
C SER A 63 -11.10 0.55 -16.34
N GLY A 64 -11.00 1.50 -15.39
CA GLY A 64 -12.17 2.15 -14.77
C GLY A 64 -12.97 1.23 -13.85
N THR A 65 -12.41 0.09 -13.44
CA THR A 65 -12.98 -0.81 -12.43
C THR A 65 -13.17 -0.09 -11.11
N ILE A 66 -12.25 0.82 -10.76
CA ILE A 66 -12.36 1.74 -9.63
C ILE A 66 -12.50 3.18 -10.13
N LYS A 67 -13.39 3.96 -9.52
CA LYS A 67 -13.59 5.37 -9.87
C LYS A 67 -12.76 6.29 -8.98
N VAL A 68 -12.35 7.43 -9.53
CA VAL A 68 -11.57 8.45 -8.80
C VAL A 68 -12.16 8.82 -7.43
N PRO A 69 -13.49 9.05 -7.27
CA PRO A 69 -14.06 9.40 -5.97
C PRO A 69 -13.89 8.30 -4.92
N GLU A 70 -13.88 7.03 -5.33
CA GLU A 70 -13.72 5.89 -4.42
C GLU A 70 -12.28 5.83 -3.89
N ILE A 71 -11.31 6.13 -4.76
CA ILE A 71 -9.89 6.24 -4.39
C ILE A 71 -9.70 7.41 -3.41
N GLU A 72 -10.28 8.57 -3.69
CA GLU A 72 -10.17 9.75 -2.84
C GLU A 72 -10.78 9.50 -1.45
N GLU A 73 -11.93 8.83 -1.37
CA GLU A 73 -12.55 8.44 -0.11
C GLU A 73 -11.66 7.47 0.69
N ALA A 74 -11.09 6.47 0.01
CA ALA A 74 -10.18 5.50 0.62
C ALA A 74 -8.92 6.19 1.19
N VAL A 75 -8.31 7.09 0.42
CA VAL A 75 -7.14 7.87 0.84
C VAL A 75 -7.46 8.72 2.07
N LYS A 76 -8.62 9.38 2.08
CA LYS A 76 -9.04 10.20 3.22
C LYS A 76 -9.18 9.36 4.49
N LYS A 77 -9.86 8.21 4.41
CA LYS A 77 -9.97 7.28 5.56
C LYS A 77 -8.60 6.82 6.04
N ASP A 78 -7.69 6.56 5.11
CA ASP A 78 -6.35 6.13 5.44
C ASP A 78 -5.51 7.19 6.15
N GLN A 79 -5.65 8.45 5.74
CA GLN A 79 -5.03 9.60 6.39
C GLN A 79 -5.57 9.79 7.81
N GLU A 80 -6.88 9.72 8.00
CA GLU A 80 -7.51 9.83 9.32
C GLU A 80 -7.01 8.74 10.29
N ILE A 81 -6.77 7.53 9.80
CA ILE A 81 -6.19 6.44 10.61
C ILE A 81 -4.75 6.77 11.01
N GLU A 82 -3.93 7.26 10.07
CA GLU A 82 -2.54 7.64 10.35
C GLU A 82 -2.43 8.78 11.35
N GLU A 83 -3.27 9.80 11.22
CA GLU A 83 -3.32 10.92 12.16
C GLU A 83 -3.68 10.46 13.58
N LYS A 84 -4.66 9.57 13.71
CA LYS A 84 -5.05 8.95 15.00
C LYS A 84 -3.94 8.10 15.61
N LEU A 85 -3.12 7.45 14.79
CA LEU A 85 -1.98 6.64 15.27
C LEU A 85 -0.78 7.51 15.63
N SER A 86 -0.53 8.59 14.89
CA SER A 86 0.56 9.53 15.14
C SER A 86 0.35 10.30 16.44
N THR A 87 -0.87 10.79 16.68
CA THR A 87 -1.22 11.51 17.93
C THR A 87 -1.05 10.64 19.17
N LYS A 88 -1.37 9.34 19.11
CA LYS A 88 -1.18 8.41 20.23
C LYS A 88 0.28 8.10 20.56
N ARG A 89 1.20 8.19 19.58
CA ARG A 89 2.63 7.89 19.78
C ARG A 89 3.42 9.04 20.40
N SER A 90 2.90 10.27 20.35
CA SER A 90 3.58 11.44 20.91
C SER A 90 3.43 11.58 22.43
N ASP A 91 2.51 10.83 23.06
CA ASP A 91 2.24 10.90 24.51
C ASP A 91 2.98 9.84 25.35
N GLU A 92 3.78 8.96 24.74
CA GLU A 92 4.47 7.90 25.48
C GLU A 92 5.86 8.40 25.95
N PRO A 93 6.09 8.62 27.26
CA PRO A 93 7.38 9.06 27.76
C PRO A 93 8.42 7.98 27.46
N ARG A 94 9.42 8.33 26.62
CA ARG A 94 10.59 7.49 26.33
C ARG A 94 11.23 7.08 27.66
N LYS A 95 11.00 5.84 28.11
CA LYS A 95 11.76 5.28 29.24
C LYS A 95 13.25 5.28 28.85
N PRO A 96 14.13 5.95 29.60
CA PRO A 96 15.55 5.88 29.34
C PRO A 96 16.01 4.43 29.50
N ARG A 97 16.58 3.88 28.44
CA ARG A 97 17.24 2.58 28.43
C ARG A 97 18.39 2.67 29.42
N LYS A 98 18.24 2.08 30.61
CA LYS A 98 19.35 1.91 31.56
C LYS A 98 20.46 1.16 30.85
N GLU A 99 21.57 1.86 30.62
CA GLU A 99 22.85 1.25 30.26
C GLU A 99 23.20 0.24 31.37
N ALA A 100 23.17 -1.05 31.02
CA ALA A 100 23.65 -2.11 31.89
C ALA A 100 25.17 -2.13 31.84
N SER A 101 25.79 -1.31 32.68
CA SER A 101 27.15 -1.54 33.15
C SER A 101 27.12 -2.54 34.30
N GLU A 102 27.62 -3.77 34.09
CA GLU A 102 28.40 -4.52 35.09
C GLU A 102 29.09 -5.75 34.47
N LYS A 103 30.44 -5.75 34.52
CA LYS A 103 31.38 -6.89 34.37
C LYS A 103 31.25 -7.84 35.61
N PRO A 104 32.02 -8.96 35.85
CA PRO A 104 33.25 -9.50 35.22
C PRO A 104 33.38 -11.06 35.15
N ALA A 105 34.58 -11.56 34.72
CA ALA A 105 35.19 -12.90 34.88
C ALA A 105 34.65 -14.05 33.98
N LYS A 106 35.41 -15.03 33.46
CA LYS A 106 36.78 -15.53 33.67
C LYS A 106 37.05 -16.55 32.52
N GLU A 107 38.23 -16.55 31.91
CA GLU A 107 39.20 -17.67 31.85
C GLU A 107 40.50 -17.20 31.18
#